data_AF-T1BJ40-F1
#
_entry.id   AF-T1BJ40-F1
#
_cell.length_a   1.000
_cell.length_b   1.000
_cell.length_c   1.000
_cell.angle_alpha   90.00
_cell.angle_beta   90.00
_cell.angle_gamma   90.00
#
_symmetry.space_group_name_H-M   'P 1'
#
loop_
_entity.id
_entity.type
_entity.pdbx_description
1 polymer ?
#
loop_
_entity_poly.entity_id
_entity_poly.type
_entity_poly.pdbx_seq_one_letter_code
_entity_poly.pdbx_strand_id
1 'polypeptide(L)'
;MAGNSLIRFETTHGTFTVELYPDEAPVTVENLLAYVDAEFFDGTIFHRIVPGFVIQGGGLDQKFHSKQTRAAIRNEAKNGLKNLRGTLSMARTSVVDSATSQFFVNLADNAFLDHS
;
A
#
# COMPACT_ATOMS: atom_id res chain seq x y z
N MET A 1 -19.84 -3.90 -16.20
CA MET A 1 -18.83 -4.12 -15.15
C MET A 1 -17.82 -3.00 -15.30
N ALA A 2 -17.78 -2.06 -14.34
CA ALA A 2 -16.72 -1.04 -14.36
C ALA A 2 -15.40 -1.78 -14.13
N GLY A 3 -14.40 -1.52 -14.96
CA GLY A 3 -13.08 -2.14 -14.78
C GLY A 3 -12.46 -1.67 -13.47
N ASN A 4 -11.75 -2.57 -12.80
CA ASN A 4 -10.98 -2.23 -11.61
C ASN A 4 -9.95 -1.13 -11.93
N SER A 5 -9.76 -0.19 -11.00
CA SER A 5 -8.79 0.89 -11.15
C SER A 5 -7.36 0.33 -11.15
N LEU A 6 -6.52 0.83 -12.05
CA LEU A 6 -5.10 0.49 -12.12
C LEU A 6 -4.26 1.68 -11.66
N ILE A 7 -3.27 1.44 -10.80
CA ILE A 7 -2.23 2.42 -10.47
C ILE A 7 -0.91 1.95 -11.07
N ARG A 8 -0.26 2.81 -11.85
CA ARG A 8 1.07 2.58 -12.40
C ARG A 8 2.11 3.25 -11.52
N PHE A 9 3.04 2.48 -10.97
CA PHE A 9 4.18 2.98 -10.21
C PHE A 9 5.40 3.07 -11.11
N GLU A 10 5.92 4.27 -11.30
CA GLU A 10 7.20 4.50 -11.97
C GLU A 10 8.31 4.63 -10.93
N THR A 11 9.28 3.72 -10.98
CA THR A 11 10.42 3.70 -10.05
C THR A 11 11.73 3.78 -10.82
N THR A 12 12.81 4.12 -10.11
CA THR A 12 14.17 4.11 -10.68
C THR A 12 14.64 2.72 -11.14
N HIS A 13 13.94 1.65 -10.75
CA HIS A 13 14.28 0.26 -11.10
C HIS A 13 13.28 -0.36 -12.09
N GLY A 14 12.39 0.45 -12.66
CA GLY A 14 11.37 0.01 -13.60
C GLY A 14 9.95 0.32 -13.15
N THR A 15 8.98 -0.02 -13.99
CA THR A 15 7.57 0.21 -13.74
C THR A 15 6.87 -1.08 -13.34
N PHE A 16 5.93 -0.99 -12.40
CA PHE A 16 4.94 -2.03 -12.17
C PHE A 16 3.54 -1.41 -12.07
N THR A 17 2.51 -2.22 -12.29
CA THR A 17 1.11 -1.80 -12.20
C THR A 17 0.42 -2.62 -11.12
N VAL A 18 -0.45 -1.97 -10.37
CA VAL A 18 -1.27 -2.59 -9.33
C VAL A 18 -2.72 -2.42 -9.69
N GLU A 19 -3.47 -3.51 -9.68
CA GLU A 19 -4.93 -3.51 -9.76
C GLU A 19 -5.53 -3.35 -8.37
N LEU A 20 -6.52 -2.48 -8.26
CA LEU A 20 -7.23 -2.18 -7.03
C LEU A 20 -8.57 -2.92 -6.96
N TYR A 21 -8.97 -3.27 -5.74
CA TYR A 21 -10.21 -4.00 -5.46
C TYR A 21 -11.19 -3.12 -4.67
N PRO A 22 -11.91 -2.18 -5.34
CA PRO A 22 -12.77 -1.22 -4.67
C PRO A 22 -14.01 -1.85 -4.02
N ASP A 23 -14.46 -3.02 -4.50
CA ASP A 23 -15.60 -3.72 -3.93
C ASP A 23 -15.23 -4.37 -2.58
N GLU A 24 -14.00 -4.89 -2.46
CA GLU A 24 -13.48 -5.53 -1.26
C GLU A 24 -12.80 -4.56 -0.27
N ALA A 25 -12.22 -3.46 -0.75
CA ALA A 25 -11.47 -2.51 0.08
C ALA A 25 -11.76 -1.04 -0.30
N PRO A 26 -13.03 -0.59 -0.25
CA PRO A 26 -13.42 0.73 -0.75
C PRO A 26 -12.68 1.88 -0.05
N VAL A 27 -12.54 1.86 1.28
CA VAL A 27 -11.89 2.94 2.03
C VAL A 27 -10.39 2.99 1.75
N THR A 28 -9.76 1.83 1.62
CA THR A 28 -8.34 1.69 1.31
C THR A 28 -8.05 2.18 -0.10
N VAL A 29 -8.88 1.80 -1.07
CA VAL A 29 -8.75 2.20 -2.47
C VAL A 29 -8.95 3.71 -2.61
N GLU A 30 -9.99 4.28 -2.00
CA GLU A 30 -10.23 5.72 -2.00
C GLU A 30 -9.04 6.49 -1.40
N ASN A 31 -8.52 6.04 -0.26
CA ASN A 31 -7.35 6.65 0.38
C ASN A 31 -6.11 6.60 -0.50
N LEU A 32 -5.83 5.47 -1.14
CA LEU A 32 -4.67 5.31 -2.01
C LEU A 32 -4.78 6.23 -3.23
N LEU A 33 -5.95 6.25 -3.89
CA LEU A 33 -6.21 7.14 -5.03
C LEU A 33 -6.10 8.61 -4.64
N ALA A 34 -6.61 9.00 -3.47
CA ALA A 34 -6.48 10.37 -2.99
C ALA A 34 -5.00 10.78 -2.81
N TYR A 35 -4.10 9.86 -2.43
CA TYR A 35 -2.66 10.15 -2.37
C TYR A 35 -2.02 10.22 -3.76
N VAL A 36 -2.48 9.41 -4.71
CA VAL A 36 -2.05 9.49 -6.12
C VAL A 36 -2.47 10.82 -6.74
N ASP A 37 -3.74 11.22 -6.59
CA ASP A 37 -4.28 12.48 -7.14
C ASP A 37 -3.60 13.72 -6.55
N ALA A 38 -3.03 13.61 -5.35
CA ALA A 38 -2.27 14.67 -4.70
C ALA A 38 -0.76 14.62 -4.99
N GLU A 39 -0.32 13.78 -5.93
CA GLU A 39 1.09 13.56 -6.28
C GLU A 39 1.95 13.23 -5.04
N PHE A 40 1.34 12.61 -4.02
CA PHE A 40 2.00 12.40 -2.73
C PHE A 40 3.13 11.38 -2.80
N PHE A 41 2.99 10.37 -3.65
CA PHE A 41 4.01 9.32 -3.80
C PHE A 41 5.25 9.79 -4.55
N ASP A 42 5.19 10.94 -5.23
CA ASP A 42 6.31 11.48 -5.97
C ASP A 42 7.45 11.87 -5.02
N GLY A 43 8.66 11.43 -5.39
CA GLY A 43 9.86 11.57 -4.58
C GLY A 43 9.90 10.67 -3.33
N THR A 44 8.90 9.81 -3.11
CA THR A 44 8.96 8.81 -2.03
C THR A 44 9.83 7.62 -2.41
N ILE A 45 10.33 6.92 -1.40
CA ILE A 45 11.20 5.76 -1.56
C ILE A 45 10.56 4.49 -0.98
N PHE A 46 11.00 3.34 -1.51
CA PHE A 46 10.88 2.06 -0.82
C PHE A 46 11.96 2.00 0.27
N HIS A 47 11.60 2.44 1.48
CA HIS A 47 12.53 2.61 2.60
C HIS A 47 12.81 1.30 3.36
N ARG A 48 11.99 0.26 3.17
CA ARG A 48 12.16 -1.03 3.83
C ARG A 48 12.00 -2.18 2.83
N ILE A 49 13.07 -2.93 2.62
CA ILE A 49 13.14 -4.06 1.68
C ILE A 49 13.62 -5.27 2.46
N VAL A 50 12.78 -6.31 2.53
CA VAL A 50 13.10 -7.58 3.21
C VAL A 50 12.95 -8.71 2.19
N PRO A 51 14.07 -9.27 1.67
CA PRO A 51 14.05 -10.36 0.72
C PRO A 51 13.21 -11.54 1.21
N GLY A 52 12.36 -12.08 0.34
CA GLY A 52 11.46 -13.19 0.69
C GLY A 52 10.27 -12.81 1.58
N PHE A 53 10.07 -11.52 1.87
CA PHE A 53 8.96 -11.05 2.69
C PHE A 53 8.16 -9.93 2.02
N VAL A 54 8.62 -8.68 2.13
CA VAL A 54 7.92 -7.49 1.60
C VAL A 54 8.88 -6.41 1.15
N ILE A 55 8.40 -5.54 0.26
CA ILE A 55 8.94 -4.20 0.03
C ILE A 55 7.92 -3.16 0.45
N GLN A 56 8.34 -2.17 1.24
CA GLN A 56 7.46 -1.16 1.84
C GLN A 56 7.93 0.26 1.48
N GLY A 57 6.98 1.13 1.15
CA GLY A 57 7.22 2.47 0.64
C GLY A 57 6.07 3.45 0.92
N GLY A 58 6.10 4.61 0.26
CA GLY A 58 4.99 5.56 0.25
C GLY A 58 4.84 6.43 1.50
N GLY A 59 5.91 6.68 2.26
CA GLY A 59 5.85 7.55 3.46
C GLY A 59 7.10 8.35 3.78
N LEU A 60 8.25 8.01 3.18
CA LEU A 60 9.53 8.66 3.41
C LEU A 60 10.07 9.22 2.09
N ASP A 61 10.70 10.40 2.15
CA ASP A 61 11.42 10.99 1.03
C ASP A 61 12.85 10.38 0.88
N GLN A 62 13.59 10.83 -0.12
CA GLN A 62 14.98 10.38 -0.38
C GLN A 62 15.96 10.67 0.77
N LYS A 63 15.61 11.58 1.68
CA LYS A 63 16.40 11.93 2.87
C LYS A 63 15.92 11.19 4.12
N PHE A 64 15.00 10.23 3.96
CA PHE A 64 14.37 9.49 5.06
C PHE A 64 13.58 10.40 6.02
N HIS A 65 13.04 11.52 5.51
CA HIS A 65 12.08 12.34 6.25
C HIS A 65 10.65 11.88 5.98
N SER A 66 9.86 11.77 7.04
CA SER A 66 8.44 11.41 6.93
C SER A 66 7.68 12.54 6.24
N LYS A 67 6.96 12.22 5.15
CA LYS A 67 6.02 13.17 4.54
C LYS A 67 4.77 13.28 5.41
N GLN A 68 4.18 14.46 5.50
CA GLN A 68 2.97 14.69 6.27
C GLN A 68 1.78 13.98 5.64
N THR A 69 1.16 13.05 6.36
CA THR A 69 0.04 12.25 5.86
C THR A 69 -1.32 12.85 6.20
N ARG A 70 -2.36 12.34 5.55
CA ARG A 70 -3.76 12.51 5.97
C ARG A 70 -4.05 11.73 7.26
N ALA A 71 -5.29 11.84 7.75
CA ALA A 71 -5.79 11.05 8.86
C ALA A 71 -5.71 9.54 8.56
N ALA A 72 -5.61 8.74 9.62
CA ALA A 72 -5.60 7.30 9.50
C ALA A 72 -6.96 6.77 9.03
N ILE A 73 -6.92 5.68 8.26
CA ILE A 73 -8.11 4.99 7.77
C ILE A 73 -8.46 3.77 8.61
N ARG A 74 -9.72 3.38 8.55
CA ARG A 74 -10.21 2.13 9.12
C ARG A 74 -9.59 0.93 8.41
N ASN A 75 -9.29 -0.11 9.18
CA ASN A 75 -8.75 -1.35 8.65
C ASN A 75 -9.83 -2.20 7.95
N GLU A 76 -9.55 -2.62 6.72
CA GLU A 76 -10.44 -3.46 5.90
C GLU A 76 -9.94 -4.91 5.71
N ALA A 77 -8.97 -5.38 6.50
CA ALA A 77 -8.37 -6.71 6.36
C ALA A 77 -9.34 -7.89 6.57
N LYS A 78 -10.57 -7.63 7.05
CA LYS A 78 -11.67 -8.61 7.16
C LYS A 78 -12.38 -8.91 5.82
N ASN A 79 -11.92 -8.35 4.71
CA ASN A 79 -12.53 -8.49 3.39
C ASN A 79 -12.27 -9.83 2.68
N GLY A 80 -11.49 -10.73 3.28
CA GLY A 80 -11.21 -12.06 2.72
C GLY A 80 -10.04 -12.10 1.73
N LEU A 81 -9.44 -10.95 1.39
CA LEU A 81 -8.20 -10.90 0.63
C LEU A 81 -7.01 -11.34 1.49
N LYS A 82 -6.06 -12.05 0.86
CA LYS A 82 -4.89 -12.61 1.53
C LYS A 82 -3.60 -11.91 1.09
N ASN A 83 -2.61 -11.92 1.96
CA ASN A 83 -1.25 -11.41 1.73
C ASN A 83 -0.42 -12.41 0.92
N LEU A 84 -0.91 -12.78 -0.26
CA LEU A 84 -0.19 -13.64 -1.20
C LEU A 84 0.90 -12.87 -1.94
N ARG A 85 1.87 -13.59 -2.51
CA ARG A 85 2.89 -13.00 -3.38
C ARG A 85 2.25 -12.15 -4.48
N GLY A 86 2.72 -10.90 -4.61
CA GLY A 86 2.27 -9.94 -5.61
C GLY A 86 1.12 -9.03 -5.16
N THR A 87 0.52 -9.25 -3.99
CA THR A 87 -0.52 -8.36 -3.48
C THR A 87 0.09 -7.11 -2.84
N LEU A 88 -0.65 -6.00 -2.93
CA LEU A 88 -0.35 -4.76 -2.23
C LEU A 88 -1.26 -4.63 -1.00
N SER A 89 -0.72 -4.19 0.12
CA SER A 89 -1.47 -4.01 1.37
C SER A 89 -0.97 -2.80 2.14
N MET A 90 -1.83 -2.24 3.01
CA MET A 90 -1.49 -1.03 3.78
C MET A 90 -0.62 -1.36 4.98
N ALA A 91 0.47 -0.61 5.15
CA ALA A 91 1.26 -0.66 6.36
C ALA A 91 0.56 0.11 7.48
N ARG A 92 0.68 -0.38 8.71
CA ARG A 92 0.10 0.23 9.91
C ARG A 92 1.01 0.04 11.12
N THR A 93 0.72 0.76 12.19
CA THR A 93 1.33 0.55 13.50
C THR A 93 0.64 -0.61 14.25
N SER A 94 0.96 -0.78 15.54
CA SER A 94 0.26 -1.73 16.41
C SER A 94 -1.24 -1.42 16.54
N VAL A 95 -1.65 -0.16 16.36
CA VAL A 95 -3.05 0.25 16.33
C VAL A 95 -3.71 -0.21 15.02
N VAL A 96 -4.86 -0.88 15.12
CA VAL A 96 -5.56 -1.49 13.97
C VAL A 96 -5.91 -0.45 12.90
N ASP A 97 -6.52 0.65 13.31
CA ASP A 97 -6.95 1.76 12.45
C ASP A 97 -5.89 2.88 12.43
N SER A 98 -4.67 2.56 12.00
CA SER A 98 -3.55 3.52 11.92
C SER A 98 -2.88 3.59 10.55
N ALA A 99 -3.41 2.88 9.56
CA ALA A 99 -2.91 2.95 8.19
C ALA A 99 -3.13 4.37 7.64
N THR A 100 -2.14 4.90 6.92
CA THR A 100 -2.20 6.23 6.28
C THR A 100 -1.77 6.11 4.82
N SER A 101 -0.55 6.50 4.47
CA SER A 101 -0.02 6.47 3.09
C SER A 101 0.88 5.28 2.80
N GLN A 102 1.50 4.70 3.83
CA GLN A 102 2.49 3.65 3.63
C GLN A 102 1.82 2.34 3.18
N PHE A 103 2.42 1.71 2.18
CA PHE A 103 1.98 0.43 1.63
C PHE A 103 3.17 -0.53 1.52
N PHE A 104 2.88 -1.81 1.39
CA PHE A 104 3.86 -2.84 1.08
C PHE A 104 3.35 -3.78 -0.02
N VAL A 105 4.30 -4.30 -0.81
CA VAL A 105 4.05 -5.36 -1.80
C VAL A 105 4.65 -6.66 -1.25
N ASN A 106 3.84 -7.71 -1.23
CA ASN A 106 4.24 -9.04 -0.77
C ASN A 106 5.16 -9.73 -1.79
N LEU A 107 6.36 -10.12 -1.37
CA LEU A 107 7.30 -10.88 -2.21
C LEU A 107 7.16 -12.41 -2.07
N ALA A 108 6.42 -12.86 -1.06
CA ALA A 108 6.09 -14.24 -0.77
C ALA A 108 4.67 -14.32 -0.19
N ASP A 109 4.17 -15.53 0.03
CA ASP A 109 2.88 -15.74 0.70
C ASP A 109 3.06 -15.56 2.21
N ASN A 110 2.51 -14.47 2.72
CA ASN A 110 2.71 -14.01 4.09
C ASN A 110 1.43 -14.22 4.92
N ALA A 111 0.98 -15.47 5.04
CA ALA A 111 -0.28 -15.81 5.71
C ALA A 111 -0.38 -15.35 7.17
N PHE A 112 0.75 -15.10 7.85
CA PHE A 112 0.78 -14.55 9.20
C PHE A 112 0.39 -13.06 9.28
N LEU A 113 0.31 -12.37 8.15
CA LEU A 113 -0.22 -11.01 8.03
C LEU A 113 -1.74 -10.99 7.76
N ASP A 114 -2.33 -12.14 7.44
CA ASP A 114 -3.75 -12.24 7.16
C ASP A 114 -4.57 -12.02 8.45
N HIS A 115 -5.77 -11.47 8.27
CA HIS A 115 -6.70 -11.32 9.37
C HIS A 115 -7.27 -12.69 9.76
N SER A 116 -7.20 -13.01 11.06
CA SER A 116 -7.80 -14.21 11.66
C SER A 116 -9.28 -14.04 11.97
#